data_AF-A0A7H0XS48-F1
#
_entry.id   AF-A0A7H0XS48-F1
#
_cell.length_a   1.000
_cell.length_b   1.000
_cell.length_c   1.000
_cell.angle_alpha   90.00
_cell.angle_beta   90.00
_cell.angle_gamma   90.00
#
_symmetry.space_group_name_H-M   'P 1'
#
loop_
_entity.id
_entity.type
_entity.pdbx_description
1 polymer ?
#
loop_
_entity_poly.entity_id
_entity_poly.type
_entity_poly.pdbx_seq_one_letter_code
_entity_poly.pdbx_strand_id
1 'polypeptide(L)'
;MQTDAWQDKELTTALASWAELRHDTILYAKQSYTMVAECAPPMEEEKPVVGYVEPVPEFYNRLLALTRMTNSGLTEMDVLDSSSKHRLENLEGILARLVNISSKELENKELSKDDYDFIKNFGDNLDGVIADVDDKAKKTTVIADVHTDSNTRQVLEEGVGYVDLIAVAYKLPDGRILVGAGPVMSYYEFKQPMDGRLTDEAWRELLDSNPPDKPEWGSNMLRS
;
A
#
# COMPACT_ATOMS: atom_id res chain seq x y z
N MET A 1 17.46 1.81 -6.38
CA MET A 1 16.36 2.73 -5.99
C MET A 1 16.79 4.19 -6.13
N GLN A 2 17.32 4.58 -7.30
CA GLN A 2 17.74 5.96 -7.59
C GLN A 2 17.42 6.36 -9.04
N THR A 3 16.68 5.51 -9.76
CA THR A 3 16.27 5.75 -11.14
C THR A 3 15.02 6.61 -11.16
N ASP A 4 14.81 7.34 -12.24
CA ASP A 4 13.59 8.16 -12.43
C ASP A 4 12.32 7.30 -12.32
N ALA A 5 12.32 6.09 -12.90
CA ALA A 5 11.21 5.14 -12.75
C ALA A 5 10.94 4.72 -11.28
N TRP A 6 11.95 4.74 -10.41
CA TRP A 6 11.74 4.47 -8.98
C TRP A 6 11.15 5.68 -8.28
N GLN A 7 11.58 6.89 -8.64
CA GLN A 7 11.01 8.13 -8.13
C GLN A 7 9.54 8.27 -8.52
N ASP A 8 9.19 7.88 -9.76
CA ASP A 8 7.81 7.88 -10.24
C ASP A 8 6.94 6.86 -9.46
N LYS A 9 7.50 5.69 -9.10
CA LYS A 9 6.84 4.72 -8.20
C LYS A 9 6.59 5.28 -6.81
N GLU A 10 7.59 5.93 -6.22
CA GLU A 10 7.46 6.56 -4.90
C GLU A 10 6.41 7.69 -4.92
N LEU A 11 6.44 8.54 -5.95
CA LEU A 11 5.47 9.63 -6.13
C LEU A 11 4.05 9.11 -6.35
N THR A 12 3.89 8.08 -7.19
CA THR A 12 2.59 7.41 -7.40
C THR A 12 2.04 6.85 -6.10
N THR A 13 2.88 6.19 -5.30
CA THR A 13 2.48 5.64 -4.00
C THR A 13 2.10 6.75 -3.02
N ALA A 14 2.85 7.85 -2.98
CA ALA A 14 2.56 8.99 -2.12
C ALA A 14 1.25 9.69 -2.49
N LEU A 15 0.98 9.87 -3.79
CA LEU A 15 -0.25 10.50 -4.28
C LEU A 15 -1.48 9.60 -4.11
N ALA A 16 -1.32 8.28 -4.30
CA ALA A 16 -2.36 7.33 -3.96
C ALA A 16 -2.73 7.39 -2.48
N SER A 17 -1.72 7.40 -1.59
CA SER A 17 -1.94 7.55 -0.14
C SER A 17 -2.61 8.89 0.21
N TRP A 18 -2.27 9.97 -0.50
CA TRP A 18 -2.92 11.27 -0.33
C TRP A 18 -4.39 11.25 -0.76
N ALA A 19 -4.70 10.60 -1.89
CA ALA A 19 -6.06 10.46 -2.40
C ALA A 19 -6.94 9.62 -1.44
N GLU A 20 -6.40 8.53 -0.89
CA GLU A 20 -7.06 7.75 0.18
C GLU A 20 -7.35 8.62 1.42
N LEU A 21 -6.38 9.41 1.89
CA LEU A 21 -6.59 10.32 3.03
C LEU A 21 -7.65 11.39 2.74
N ARG A 22 -7.70 11.92 1.50
CA ARG A 22 -8.77 12.85 1.13
C ARG A 22 -10.12 12.17 1.06
N HIS A 23 -10.19 10.96 0.53
CA HIS A 23 -11.42 10.16 0.51
C HIS A 23 -11.93 9.89 1.94
N ASP A 24 -11.08 9.43 2.84
CA ASP A 24 -11.46 9.06 4.22
C ASP A 24 -11.90 10.25 5.07
N THR A 25 -11.49 11.47 4.69
CA THR A 25 -11.93 12.71 5.33
C THR A 25 -13.20 13.30 4.71
N ILE A 26 -13.76 12.68 3.66
CA ILE A 26 -15.06 13.02 3.07
C ILE A 26 -16.14 12.19 3.76
N LEU A 27 -17.21 12.85 4.24
CA LEU A 27 -18.27 12.29 5.08
C LEU A 27 -19.21 11.31 4.33
N TYR A 28 -18.72 10.18 3.84
CA TYR A 28 -19.54 9.09 3.32
C TYR A 28 -19.35 7.81 4.15
N ALA A 29 -20.37 7.46 4.94
CA ALA A 29 -20.51 6.11 5.49
C ALA A 29 -21.41 5.27 4.58
N LYS A 30 -21.02 4.03 4.27
CA LYS A 30 -21.77 3.13 3.35
C LYS A 30 -21.94 1.68 3.83
N GLN A 31 -23.03 1.09 3.35
CA GLN A 31 -23.61 -0.24 3.65
C GLN A 31 -22.86 -1.44 3.03
N SER A 32 -23.13 -2.66 3.52
CA SER A 32 -22.36 -3.92 3.30
C SER A 32 -22.65 -4.68 2.00
N TYR A 33 -21.66 -5.44 1.52
CA TYR A 33 -21.77 -6.49 0.50
C TYR A 33 -20.82 -7.66 0.84
N THR A 34 -21.16 -8.88 0.39
CA THR A 34 -20.43 -10.13 0.63
C THR A 34 -19.65 -10.54 -0.63
N MET A 35 -18.38 -10.94 -0.50
CA MET A 35 -17.57 -11.47 -1.60
C MET A 35 -17.47 -13.00 -1.60
N VAL A 36 -17.21 -13.55 -2.78
CA VAL A 36 -17.08 -14.99 -3.08
C VAL A 36 -15.61 -15.40 -2.91
N ALA A 37 -15.39 -16.56 -2.27
CA ALA A 37 -14.07 -17.11 -2.02
C ALA A 37 -13.44 -17.74 -3.28
N GLU A 38 -12.15 -17.49 -3.50
CA GLU A 38 -11.34 -18.22 -4.47
C GLU A 38 -10.29 -19.09 -3.76
N CYS A 39 -10.00 -20.27 -4.31
CA CYS A 39 -9.07 -21.26 -3.76
C CYS A 39 -7.69 -21.20 -4.45
N ALA A 40 -6.62 -21.32 -3.67
CA ALA A 40 -5.25 -21.42 -4.18
C ALA A 40 -4.93 -22.83 -4.75
N PRO A 41 -4.15 -22.93 -5.85
CA PRO A 41 -3.67 -24.21 -6.40
C PRO A 41 -2.49 -24.81 -5.60
N PRO A 42 -2.13 -26.09 -5.84
CA PRO A 42 -1.10 -26.79 -5.05
C PRO A 42 0.33 -26.34 -5.36
N MET A 43 1.18 -26.28 -4.31
CA MET A 43 2.61 -25.96 -4.42
C MET A 43 3.45 -27.15 -4.89
N GLU A 44 4.19 -26.97 -5.99
CA GLU A 44 5.37 -27.77 -6.32
C GLU A 44 6.60 -27.27 -5.52
N GLU A 45 7.62 -28.11 -5.34
CA GLU A 45 8.85 -27.74 -4.62
C GLU A 45 9.64 -26.65 -5.35
N GLU A 46 9.45 -25.40 -4.92
CA GLU A 46 10.15 -24.25 -5.46
C GLU A 46 11.58 -24.13 -4.92
N LYS A 47 12.52 -23.80 -5.81
CA LYS A 47 13.82 -23.23 -5.45
C LYS A 47 13.59 -22.05 -4.49
N PRO A 48 14.44 -21.80 -3.48
CA PRO A 48 14.19 -20.73 -2.51
C PRO A 48 14.12 -19.38 -3.22
N VAL A 49 12.91 -18.94 -3.50
CA VAL A 49 12.60 -17.58 -3.95
C VAL A 49 12.69 -16.73 -2.70
N VAL A 50 13.72 -15.90 -2.65
CA VAL A 50 13.95 -14.96 -1.55
C VAL A 50 13.10 -13.73 -1.81
N GLY A 51 12.29 -13.32 -0.85
CA GLY A 51 11.57 -12.04 -0.92
C GLY A 51 12.51 -10.85 -0.66
N TYR A 52 12.03 -9.65 -0.95
CA TYR A 52 12.81 -8.41 -0.80
C TYR A 52 12.02 -7.40 0.05
N VAL A 53 12.71 -6.73 0.96
CA VAL A 53 12.18 -5.57 1.70
C VAL A 53 12.92 -4.33 1.21
N GLU A 54 12.16 -3.32 0.79
CA GLU A 54 12.72 -2.03 0.39
C GLU A 54 13.53 -1.43 1.54
N PRO A 55 14.84 -1.17 1.39
CA PRO A 55 15.71 -0.76 2.48
C PRO A 55 15.57 0.73 2.80
N VAL A 56 14.42 1.10 3.38
CA VAL A 56 14.08 2.44 3.86
C VAL A 56 13.97 2.45 5.40
N PRO A 57 15.06 2.17 6.14
CA PRO A 57 15.00 2.00 7.59
C PRO A 57 14.55 3.27 8.34
N GLU A 58 14.78 4.46 7.77
CA GLU A 58 14.29 5.71 8.35
C GLU A 58 12.75 5.77 8.37
N PHE A 59 12.11 5.37 7.27
CA PHE A 59 10.66 5.30 7.17
C PHE A 59 10.08 4.35 8.21
N TYR A 60 10.60 3.11 8.27
CA TYR A 60 10.12 2.11 9.24
C TYR A 60 10.39 2.52 10.69
N ASN A 61 11.51 3.18 10.98
CA ASN A 61 11.81 3.68 12.33
C ASN A 61 10.85 4.80 12.75
N ARG A 62 10.55 5.74 11.85
CA ARG A 62 9.59 6.82 12.12
C ARG A 62 8.19 6.26 12.37
N LEU A 63 7.77 5.28 11.56
CA LEU A 63 6.48 4.61 11.75
C LEU A 63 6.45 3.82 13.06
N LEU A 64 7.51 3.07 13.38
CA LEU A 64 7.65 2.35 14.65
C LEU A 64 7.56 3.29 15.85
N ALA A 65 8.24 4.44 15.80
CA ALA A 65 8.19 5.45 16.84
C ALA A 65 6.77 6.00 17.01
N LEU A 66 6.09 6.32 15.89
CA LEU A 66 4.70 6.78 15.91
C LEU A 66 3.78 5.73 16.54
N THR A 67 3.85 4.47 16.11
CA THR A 67 3.02 3.38 16.66
C THR A 67 3.22 3.23 18.17
N ARG A 68 4.47 3.25 18.65
CA ARG A 68 4.79 3.19 20.08
C ARG A 68 4.23 4.37 20.86
N MET A 69 4.37 5.58 20.32
CA MET A 69 3.84 6.80 20.95
C MET A 69 2.30 6.75 21.02
N THR A 70 1.63 6.30 19.96
CA THR A 70 0.18 6.11 19.94
C THR A 70 -0.26 5.06 20.96
N ASN A 71 0.41 3.92 21.01
CA ASN A 71 0.08 2.84 21.94
C ASN A 71 0.26 3.28 23.40
N SER A 72 1.39 3.92 23.73
CA SER A 72 1.64 4.45 25.08
C SER A 72 0.63 5.53 25.45
N GLY A 73 0.45 6.54 24.59
CA GLY A 73 -0.42 7.69 24.88
C GLY A 73 -1.88 7.29 25.05
N LEU A 74 -2.42 6.44 24.17
CA LEU A 74 -3.81 6.01 24.29
C LEU A 74 -4.02 4.99 25.43
N THR A 75 -2.99 4.21 25.79
CA THR A 75 -3.03 3.36 27.00
C THR A 75 -3.06 4.21 28.26
N GLU A 76 -2.24 5.26 28.34
CA GLU A 76 -2.21 6.19 29.48
C GLU A 76 -3.55 6.93 29.67
N MET A 77 -4.26 7.19 28.56
CA MET A 77 -5.59 7.80 28.58
C MET A 77 -6.72 6.82 28.94
N ASP A 78 -6.43 5.52 29.09
CA ASP A 78 -7.40 4.45 29.36
C ASP A 78 -8.51 4.37 28.29
N VAL A 79 -8.17 4.65 27.02
CA VAL A 79 -9.11 4.63 25.89
C VAL A 79 -8.90 3.47 24.92
N LEU A 80 -7.85 2.66 25.12
CA LEU A 80 -7.59 1.46 24.32
C LEU A 80 -8.22 0.22 24.95
N ASP A 81 -9.06 -0.47 24.19
CA ASP A 81 -9.43 -1.84 24.49
C ASP A 81 -8.26 -2.81 24.21
N SER A 82 -8.38 -4.03 24.74
CA SER A 82 -7.31 -5.04 24.62
C SER A 82 -7.04 -5.48 23.18
N SER A 83 -8.05 -5.50 22.29
CA SER A 83 -7.84 -5.85 20.87
C SER A 83 -7.04 -4.75 20.17
N SER A 84 -7.43 -3.49 20.33
CA SER A 84 -6.72 -2.35 19.74
C SER A 84 -5.27 -2.26 20.21
N LYS A 85 -5.02 -2.51 21.50
CA LYS A 85 -3.66 -2.57 22.04
C LYS A 85 -2.84 -3.70 21.40
N HIS A 86 -3.40 -4.90 21.31
CA HIS A 86 -2.71 -6.05 20.71
C HIS A 86 -2.38 -5.81 19.23
N ARG A 87 -3.28 -5.19 18.47
CA ARG A 87 -3.02 -4.80 17.07
C ARG A 87 -1.85 -3.82 16.94
N LEU A 88 -1.76 -2.83 17.82
CA LEU A 88 -0.62 -1.90 17.86
C LEU A 88 0.68 -2.61 18.22
N GLU A 89 0.67 -3.50 19.21
CA GLU A 89 1.85 -4.30 19.59
C GLU A 89 2.32 -5.22 18.45
N ASN A 90 1.41 -5.85 17.72
CA ASN A 90 1.73 -6.65 16.53
C ASN A 90 2.38 -5.77 15.44
N LEU A 91 1.81 -4.59 15.18
CA LEU A 91 2.38 -3.63 14.23
C LEU A 91 3.78 -3.17 14.64
N GLU A 92 4.01 -2.90 15.93
CA GLU A 92 5.34 -2.58 16.46
C GLU A 92 6.35 -3.71 16.18
N GLY A 93 5.95 -4.97 16.38
CA GLY A 93 6.78 -6.14 16.11
C GLY A 93 7.18 -6.26 14.64
N ILE A 94 6.22 -6.08 13.73
CA ILE A 94 6.43 -6.08 12.27
C ILE A 94 7.40 -4.97 11.88
N LEU A 95 7.15 -3.73 12.33
CA LEU A 95 7.97 -2.57 11.98
C LEU A 95 9.41 -2.71 12.50
N ALA A 96 9.58 -3.23 13.72
CA ALA A 96 10.91 -3.53 14.26
C ALA A 96 11.65 -4.58 13.41
N ARG A 97 10.94 -5.58 12.87
CA ARG A 97 11.55 -6.55 11.96
C ARG A 97 11.96 -5.92 10.63
N LEU A 98 11.09 -5.08 10.05
CA LEU A 98 11.38 -4.35 8.81
C LEU A 98 12.58 -3.41 8.94
N VAL A 99 12.73 -2.70 10.06
CA VAL A 99 13.93 -1.88 10.35
C VAL A 99 15.20 -2.73 10.32
N ASN A 100 15.17 -3.89 10.97
CA ASN A 100 16.33 -4.79 11.06
C ASN A 100 16.70 -5.37 9.69
N ILE A 101 15.71 -5.84 8.92
CA ILE A 101 15.92 -6.37 7.56
C ILE A 101 16.45 -5.27 6.64
N SER A 102 15.83 -4.09 6.66
CA SER A 102 16.26 -2.94 5.85
C SER A 102 17.70 -2.53 6.13
N SER A 103 18.11 -2.54 7.40
CA SER A 103 19.50 -2.25 7.77
C SER A 103 20.47 -3.28 7.22
N LYS A 104 20.12 -4.58 7.29
CA LYS A 104 20.94 -5.66 6.72
C LYS A 104 21.07 -5.54 5.20
N GLU A 105 19.97 -5.23 4.52
CA GLU A 105 19.94 -5.00 3.07
C GLU A 105 20.85 -3.82 2.66
N LEU A 106 20.80 -2.68 3.37
CA LEU A 106 21.72 -1.55 3.14
C LEU A 106 23.18 -1.91 3.37
N GLU A 107 23.44 -2.73 4.39
CA GLU A 107 24.78 -3.20 4.73
C GLU A 107 25.27 -4.35 3.83
N ASN A 108 24.45 -4.77 2.86
CA ASN A 108 24.70 -5.90 1.96
C ASN A 108 25.04 -7.19 2.74
N LYS A 109 24.35 -7.40 3.87
CA LYS A 109 24.45 -8.60 4.70
C LYS A 109 23.42 -9.63 4.27
N GLU A 110 23.78 -10.90 4.38
CA GLU A 110 22.85 -11.98 4.11
C GLU A 110 21.75 -12.04 5.18
N LEU A 111 20.50 -12.17 4.74
CA LEU A 111 19.34 -12.35 5.60
C LEU A 111 19.31 -13.77 6.18
N SER A 112 18.81 -13.92 7.41
CA SER A 112 18.66 -15.24 8.02
C SER A 112 17.47 -15.99 7.44
N LYS A 113 17.39 -17.31 7.67
CA LYS A 113 16.21 -18.10 7.31
C LYS A 113 14.93 -17.50 7.92
N ASP A 114 14.98 -17.11 9.19
CA ASP A 114 13.85 -16.45 9.86
C ASP A 114 13.45 -15.12 9.22
N ASP A 115 14.40 -14.36 8.65
CA ASP A 115 14.07 -13.14 7.89
C ASP A 115 13.31 -13.49 6.61
N TYR A 116 13.75 -14.51 5.88
CA TYR A 116 13.05 -14.95 4.67
C TYR A 116 11.68 -15.57 4.97
N ASP A 117 11.56 -16.33 6.05
CA ASP A 117 10.28 -16.88 6.51
C ASP A 117 9.32 -15.76 6.93
N PHE A 118 9.83 -14.69 7.56
CA PHE A 118 9.03 -13.49 7.85
C PHE A 118 8.54 -12.79 6.57
N ILE A 119 9.43 -12.59 5.58
CA ILE A 119 9.07 -11.93 4.32
C ILE A 119 8.04 -12.77 3.54
N LYS A 120 8.26 -14.09 3.47
CA LYS A 120 7.37 -15.02 2.78
C LYS A 120 5.95 -15.00 3.36
N ASN A 121 5.83 -14.93 4.68
CA ASN A 121 4.55 -14.95 5.39
C ASN A 121 4.11 -13.52 5.79
N PHE A 122 4.58 -12.49 5.09
CA PHE A 122 4.29 -11.10 5.47
C PHE A 122 2.79 -10.78 5.47
N GLY A 123 2.02 -11.34 4.52
CA GLY A 123 0.57 -11.20 4.49
C GLY A 123 -0.09 -11.74 5.77
N ASP A 124 0.20 -12.99 6.13
CA ASP A 124 -0.31 -13.62 7.35
C ASP A 124 0.12 -12.87 8.63
N ASN A 125 1.35 -12.34 8.64
CA ASN A 125 1.83 -11.50 9.75
C ASN A 125 1.00 -10.20 9.88
N LEU A 126 0.56 -9.63 8.76
CA LEU A 126 -0.24 -8.41 8.73
C LEU A 126 -1.71 -8.64 9.12
N ASP A 127 -2.26 -9.84 8.90
CA ASP A 127 -3.65 -10.17 9.24
C ASP A 127 -3.96 -9.91 10.73
N GLY A 128 -3.01 -10.18 11.62
CA GLY A 128 -3.14 -9.90 13.05
C GLY A 128 -3.22 -8.40 13.40
N VAL A 129 -2.80 -7.51 12.50
CA VAL A 129 -2.92 -6.06 12.64
C VAL A 129 -4.29 -5.58 12.14
N ILE A 130 -4.82 -6.20 11.08
CA ILE A 130 -6.06 -5.76 10.40
C ILE A 130 -7.28 -6.64 10.69
N ALA A 131 -7.20 -7.58 11.64
CA ALA A 131 -8.22 -8.58 11.92
C ALA A 131 -9.63 -8.00 12.13
N ASP A 132 -9.74 -6.87 12.85
CA ASP A 132 -11.01 -6.21 13.16
C ASP A 132 -11.32 -5.02 12.22
N VAL A 133 -10.59 -4.89 11.10
CA VAL A 133 -10.83 -3.85 10.09
C VAL A 133 -11.87 -4.36 9.09
N ASP A 134 -12.92 -3.57 8.86
CA ASP A 134 -13.97 -3.89 7.87
C ASP A 134 -13.36 -4.07 6.48
N ASP A 135 -13.79 -5.08 5.73
CA ASP A 135 -13.23 -5.39 4.41
C ASP A 135 -13.38 -4.24 3.41
N LYS A 136 -14.32 -3.30 3.60
CA LYS A 136 -14.40 -2.09 2.78
C LYS A 136 -13.25 -1.15 3.05
N ALA A 137 -12.82 -1.03 4.31
CA ALA A 137 -11.67 -0.22 4.69
C ALA A 137 -10.34 -0.84 4.21
N LYS A 138 -10.38 -2.07 3.67
CA LYS A 138 -9.25 -2.71 2.99
C LYS A 138 -9.25 -2.50 1.47
N LYS A 139 -10.31 -1.92 0.89
CA LYS A 139 -10.37 -1.68 -0.56
C LYS A 139 -9.56 -0.44 -0.92
N THR A 140 -8.63 -0.61 -1.84
CA THR A 140 -7.80 0.48 -2.38
C THR A 140 -8.53 1.27 -3.48
N THR A 141 -9.63 0.76 -4.03
CA THR A 141 -10.35 1.43 -5.14
C THR A 141 -11.30 2.50 -4.64
N VAL A 142 -10.78 3.71 -4.44
CA VAL A 142 -11.50 4.88 -3.89
C VAL A 142 -11.30 6.12 -4.76
N ILE A 143 -12.25 7.06 -4.70
CA ILE A 143 -12.18 8.33 -5.44
C ILE A 143 -12.60 9.53 -4.59
N ALA A 144 -11.90 10.65 -4.71
CA ALA A 144 -12.17 11.87 -3.98
C ALA A 144 -12.40 13.07 -4.91
N ASP A 145 -13.46 13.84 -4.65
CA ASP A 145 -13.62 15.20 -5.18
C ASP A 145 -12.69 16.15 -4.41
N VAL A 146 -11.68 16.65 -5.10
CA VAL A 146 -10.62 17.49 -4.54
C VAL A 146 -10.94 18.97 -4.72
N HIS A 147 -11.51 19.33 -5.87
CA HIS A 147 -11.78 20.73 -6.18
C HIS A 147 -12.95 20.90 -7.15
N THR A 148 -13.75 21.95 -6.93
CA THR A 148 -14.84 22.35 -7.84
C THR A 148 -14.56 23.73 -8.42
N ASP A 149 -14.38 23.82 -9.74
CA ASP A 149 -14.31 25.09 -10.47
C ASP A 149 -15.71 25.47 -10.99
N SER A 150 -16.34 26.42 -10.29
CA SER A 150 -17.68 26.90 -10.63
C SER A 150 -17.74 27.72 -11.93
N ASN A 151 -16.61 28.26 -12.41
CA ASN A 151 -16.59 29.05 -13.65
C ASN A 151 -16.66 28.15 -14.88
N THR A 152 -15.92 27.04 -14.86
CA THR A 152 -15.88 26.06 -15.95
C THR A 152 -16.87 24.92 -15.77
N ARG A 153 -17.54 24.84 -14.60
CA ARG A 153 -18.43 23.75 -14.20
C ARG A 153 -17.75 22.39 -14.22
N GLN A 154 -16.47 22.35 -13.82
CA GLN A 154 -15.68 21.13 -13.73
C GLN A 154 -15.32 20.81 -12.29
N VAL A 155 -15.09 19.54 -12.01
CA VAL A 155 -14.46 19.04 -10.79
C VAL A 155 -13.13 18.40 -11.11
N LEU A 156 -12.18 18.51 -10.18
CA LEU A 156 -10.96 17.73 -10.14
C LEU A 156 -11.20 16.55 -9.20
N GLU A 157 -11.04 15.34 -9.72
CA GLU A 157 -11.13 14.12 -8.95
C GLU A 157 -9.81 13.37 -9.00
N GLU A 158 -9.47 12.80 -7.85
CA GLU A 158 -8.28 11.97 -7.67
C GLU A 158 -8.70 10.62 -7.11
N GLY A 159 -8.14 9.55 -7.67
CA GLY A 159 -8.56 8.20 -7.34
C GLY A 159 -7.41 7.21 -7.33
N VAL A 160 -7.61 6.15 -6.56
CA VAL A 160 -6.73 4.98 -6.50
C VAL A 160 -7.43 3.84 -7.21
N GLY A 161 -6.72 3.15 -8.10
CA GLY A 161 -7.25 2.01 -8.85
C GLY A 161 -6.87 0.67 -8.23
N TYR A 162 -6.94 -0.37 -9.07
CA TYR A 162 -6.37 -1.66 -8.72
C TYR A 162 -4.84 -1.56 -8.58
N VAL A 163 -4.26 -2.40 -7.74
CA VAL A 163 -2.79 -2.47 -7.61
C VAL A 163 -2.17 -2.97 -8.91
N ASP A 164 -1.12 -2.30 -9.35
CA ASP A 164 -0.32 -2.74 -10.49
C ASP A 164 0.75 -3.74 -10.02
N LEU A 165 1.33 -4.51 -10.95
CA LEU A 165 2.47 -5.38 -10.67
C LEU A 165 3.77 -4.68 -11.09
N ILE A 166 4.74 -4.58 -10.17
CA ILE A 166 6.11 -4.18 -10.49
C ILE A 166 7.03 -5.41 -10.49
N ALA A 167 8.01 -5.42 -11.40
CA ALA A 167 9.13 -6.35 -11.38
C ALA A 167 10.42 -5.57 -11.09
N VAL A 168 11.16 -5.97 -10.05
CA VAL A 168 12.37 -5.27 -9.58
C VAL A 168 13.54 -6.23 -9.62
N ALA A 169 14.56 -5.89 -10.40
CA ALA A 169 15.83 -6.60 -10.37
C ALA A 169 16.70 -6.07 -9.22
N TYR A 170 17.16 -6.96 -8.34
CA TYR A 170 18.06 -6.63 -7.23
C TYR A 170 19.20 -7.65 -7.13
N LYS A 171 20.30 -7.22 -6.51
CA LYS A 171 21.54 -7.99 -6.43
C LYS A 171 21.73 -8.53 -5.01
N LEU A 172 22.02 -9.82 -4.90
CA LEU A 172 22.36 -10.46 -3.63
C LEU A 172 23.83 -10.22 -3.24
N PRO A 173 24.18 -10.37 -1.95
CA PRO A 173 25.57 -10.26 -1.49
C PRO A 173 26.56 -11.17 -2.22
N ASP A 174 26.10 -12.34 -2.68
CA ASP A 174 26.89 -13.31 -3.44
C ASP A 174 27.05 -12.98 -4.94
N GLY A 175 26.46 -11.87 -5.39
CA GLY A 175 26.58 -11.37 -6.75
C GLY A 175 25.49 -11.82 -7.72
N ARG A 176 24.59 -12.73 -7.32
CA ARG A 176 23.43 -13.11 -8.14
C ARG A 176 22.47 -11.93 -8.32
N ILE A 177 21.81 -11.85 -9.48
CA ILE A 177 20.72 -10.92 -9.74
C ILE A 177 19.42 -11.73 -9.70
N LEU A 178 18.47 -11.28 -8.91
CA LEU A 178 17.12 -11.83 -8.82
C LEU A 178 16.10 -10.79 -9.26
N VAL A 179 14.94 -11.26 -9.68
CA VAL A 179 13.79 -10.41 -9.99
C VAL A 179 12.69 -10.74 -8.99
N GLY A 180 12.31 -9.76 -8.19
CA GLY A 180 11.14 -9.84 -7.31
C GLY A 180 9.95 -9.19 -8.02
N ALA A 181 8.77 -9.77 -7.87
CA ALA A 181 7.52 -9.19 -8.35
C ALA A 181 6.61 -8.90 -7.15
N GLY A 182 5.95 -7.74 -7.16
CA GLY A 182 5.09 -7.32 -6.06
C GLY A 182 4.07 -6.26 -6.46
N PRO A 183 3.05 -6.03 -5.63
CA PRO A 183 2.03 -5.02 -5.90
C PRO A 183 2.59 -3.61 -5.69
N VAL A 184 2.16 -2.66 -6.51
CA VAL A 184 2.37 -1.22 -6.33
C VAL A 184 1.06 -0.47 -6.52
N MET A 185 0.92 0.68 -5.85
CA MET A 185 -0.29 1.50 -5.95
C MET A 185 -0.43 2.11 -7.35
N SER A 186 -1.67 2.31 -7.77
CA SER A 186 -2.01 3.10 -8.95
C SER A 186 -2.67 4.42 -8.54
N TYR A 187 -2.53 5.44 -9.37
CA TYR A 187 -3.05 6.77 -9.11
C TYR A 187 -3.60 7.41 -10.38
N TYR A 188 -4.71 8.14 -10.22
CA TYR A 188 -5.43 8.82 -11.28
C TYR A 188 -5.79 10.24 -10.83
N GLU A 189 -5.60 11.21 -11.71
CA GLU A 189 -6.03 12.60 -11.52
C GLU A 189 -6.64 13.09 -12.82
N PHE A 190 -7.91 13.51 -12.80
CA PHE A 190 -8.59 13.98 -14.00
C PHE A 190 -9.70 14.98 -13.68
N LYS A 191 -10.07 15.75 -14.72
CA LYS A 191 -11.19 16.69 -14.64
C LYS A 191 -12.42 16.10 -15.31
N GLN A 192 -13.58 16.33 -14.72
CA GLN A 192 -14.85 15.96 -15.34
C GLN A 192 -15.99 16.94 -15.00
N PRO A 193 -17.12 16.92 -15.74
CA PRO A 193 -18.25 17.81 -15.46
C PRO A 193 -18.78 17.67 -14.03
N MET A 194 -19.21 18.79 -13.41
CA MET A 194 -19.74 18.82 -12.04
C MET A 194 -20.96 17.88 -11.80
N ASP A 195 -21.77 17.64 -12.82
CA ASP A 195 -22.91 16.72 -12.77
C ASP A 195 -22.52 15.24 -12.93
N GLY A 196 -21.26 14.97 -13.27
CA GLY A 196 -20.69 13.64 -13.44
C GLY A 196 -19.90 13.09 -12.25
N ARG A 197 -19.89 13.78 -11.09
CA ARG A 197 -19.12 13.38 -9.90
C ARG A 197 -19.24 11.89 -9.59
N LEU A 198 -18.11 11.24 -9.39
CA LEU A 198 -18.06 9.80 -9.21
C LEU A 198 -18.30 9.42 -7.75
N THR A 199 -19.02 8.32 -7.58
CA THR A 199 -18.97 7.54 -6.34
C THR A 199 -17.93 6.43 -6.52
N ASP A 200 -17.46 5.84 -5.43
CA ASP A 200 -16.61 4.65 -5.48
C ASP A 200 -17.14 3.52 -6.37
N GLU A 201 -18.46 3.32 -6.43
CA GLU A 201 -19.06 2.30 -7.29
C GLU A 201 -18.93 2.66 -8.76
N ALA A 202 -19.26 3.92 -9.11
CA ALA A 202 -19.07 4.42 -10.47
C ALA A 202 -17.59 4.46 -10.87
N TRP A 203 -16.69 4.72 -9.91
CA TRP A 203 -15.25 4.66 -10.11
C TRP A 203 -14.77 3.25 -10.44
N ARG A 204 -15.24 2.23 -9.72
CA ARG A 204 -14.92 0.83 -10.01
C ARG A 204 -15.45 0.39 -11.37
N GLU A 205 -16.68 0.77 -11.72
CA GLU A 205 -17.23 0.51 -13.05
C GLU A 205 -16.41 1.20 -14.16
N LEU A 206 -15.92 2.42 -13.90
CA LEU A 206 -15.06 3.14 -14.83
C LEU A 206 -13.68 2.46 -14.99
N LEU A 207 -13.08 2.00 -13.88
CA LEU A 207 -11.83 1.24 -13.88
C LEU A 207 -11.92 -0.05 -14.71
N ASP A 208 -13.05 -0.74 -14.65
CA ASP A 208 -13.27 -2.01 -15.36
C ASP A 208 -13.59 -1.82 -16.85
N SER A 209 -14.06 -0.63 -17.25
CA SER A 209 -14.54 -0.36 -18.61
C SER A 209 -13.58 0.48 -19.44
N ASN A 210 -13.33 1.72 -19.02
CA ASN A 210 -12.46 2.65 -19.73
C ASN A 210 -11.88 3.67 -18.72
N PRO A 211 -10.87 3.27 -17.93
CA PRO A 211 -10.27 4.15 -16.94
C PRO A 211 -9.68 5.40 -17.61
N PRO A 212 -9.68 6.55 -16.91
CA PRO A 212 -8.93 7.73 -17.34
C PRO A 212 -7.45 7.41 -17.52
N ASP A 213 -6.78 8.20 -18.37
CA ASP A 213 -5.33 8.09 -18.50
C ASP A 213 -4.66 8.40 -17.15
N LYS A 214 -3.65 7.61 -16.81
CA LYS A 214 -2.76 7.93 -15.68
C LYS A 214 -2.03 9.26 -15.97
N PRO A 215 -1.64 10.02 -14.93
CA PRO A 215 -0.95 11.28 -15.13
C PRO A 215 0.30 11.14 -16.01
N GLU A 216 0.50 12.07 -16.96
CA GLU A 216 1.59 11.98 -17.94
C GLU A 216 2.98 11.84 -17.30
N TRP A 217 3.17 12.43 -16.11
CA TRP A 217 4.42 12.37 -15.37
C TRP A 217 4.75 10.95 -14.85
N GLY A 218 3.76 10.09 -14.65
CA GLY A 218 3.96 8.71 -14.16
C GLY A 218 4.30 7.69 -15.27
N SER A 219 4.44 8.14 -16.52
CA SER A 219 4.53 7.27 -17.69
C SER A 219 5.84 6.45 -17.78
N ASN A 220 6.89 6.78 -17.04
CA ASN A 220 8.15 6.02 -17.08
C ASN A 220 8.08 4.69 -16.32
N MET A 221 7.11 4.52 -15.41
CA MET A 221 6.93 3.27 -14.67
C MET A 221 6.56 2.09 -15.57
N LEU A 222 5.84 2.34 -16.66
CA LEU A 222 5.34 1.32 -17.60
C LEU A 222 6.34 1.00 -18.72
N ARG A 223 7.50 1.67 -18.74
CA ARG A 223 8.56 1.47 -19.74
C ARG A 223 9.78 0.81 -19.08
N SER A 224 9.66 -0.46 -18.72
CA SER A 224 10.79 -1.32 -18.32
C SER A 224 10.94 -2.47 -19.29
#